data_AF-A0A520KCS6-F1
#
_entry.id   AF-A0A520KCS6-F1
#
_cell.length_a   1.000
_cell.length_b   1.000
_cell.length_c   1.000
_cell.angle_alpha   90.00
_cell.angle_beta   90.00
_cell.angle_gamma   90.00
#
_symmetry.space_group_name_H-M   'P 1'
#
loop_
_entity.id
_entity.type
_entity.pdbx_description
1 polymer ?
#
loop_
_entity_poly.entity_id
_entity_poly.type
_entity_poly.pdbx_seq_one_letter_code
_entity_poly.pdbx_strand_id
1 'polypeptide(L)'
;MEQEKSVSQIVTEIIDRMPLMGDYLLNNIVNYKGLARYIRPLVERRANKEVSIESISVAIQRYHFRHAPEESARLEKALSQTKLMLKNDITTVAFLKNYDLIKKIDTFSERIRWEYGETFFTVQSSQELSVVMERDRIDDFLSYTSAFEPLSVIEDVTIINCKYPAQILNIPGYLYSLLRAITMEKLNIIDIFSTYTEFVFLFKKVDALKAYDVLEQLIHDARERGALR
;
A
#
# COMPACT_ATOMS: atom_id res chain seq x y z
N MET A 1 -10.69 39.42 8.01
CA MET A 1 -9.23 39.54 8.01
C MET A 1 -8.66 38.14 7.97
N GLU A 2 -8.09 37.70 6.85
CA GLU A 2 -7.30 36.46 6.83
C GLU A 2 -6.12 36.64 7.79
N GLN A 3 -5.96 35.73 8.75
CA GLN A 3 -4.76 35.72 9.61
C GLN A 3 -3.53 35.45 8.73
N GLU A 4 -2.55 36.34 8.80
CA GLU A 4 -1.27 36.18 8.10
C GLU A 4 -0.58 34.91 8.65
N LYS A 5 -0.44 33.88 7.80
CA LYS A 5 0.15 32.61 8.21
C LYS A 5 1.64 32.80 8.50
N SER A 6 2.10 32.26 9.63
CA SER A 6 3.53 32.25 9.97
C SER A 6 4.32 31.37 8.99
N VAL A 7 5.61 31.67 8.82
CA VAL A 7 6.54 30.82 8.04
C VAL A 7 6.49 29.37 8.52
N SER A 8 6.37 29.14 9.83
CA SER A 8 6.27 27.78 10.38
C SER A 8 5.01 27.06 9.92
N GLN A 9 3.85 27.73 9.89
CA GLN A 9 2.60 27.12 9.42
C GLN A 9 2.66 26.83 7.92
N ILE A 10 3.21 27.76 7.14
CA ILE A 10 3.38 27.59 5.69
C ILE A 10 4.30 26.40 5.40
N VAL A 11 5.43 26.30 6.12
CA VAL A 11 6.38 25.18 5.97
C VAL A 11 5.72 23.85 6.35
N THR A 12 4.98 23.79 7.46
CA THR A 12 4.19 22.60 7.85
C THR A 12 3.25 22.19 6.72
N GLU A 13 2.42 23.10 6.21
CA GLU A 13 1.48 22.81 5.11
C GLU A 13 2.15 22.40 3.79
N ILE A 14 3.40 22.81 3.56
CA ILE A 14 4.18 22.37 2.40
C ILE A 14 4.71 20.96 2.62
N ILE A 15 5.30 20.68 3.78
CA ILE A 15 5.87 19.36 4.10
C ILE A 15 4.76 18.31 4.21
N ASP A 16 3.60 18.64 4.78
CA ASP A 16 2.44 17.74 4.85
C ASP A 16 1.93 17.34 3.46
N ARG A 17 2.20 18.15 2.43
CA ARG A 17 1.89 17.87 1.02
C ARG A 17 3.02 17.17 0.29
N MET A 18 4.13 16.86 0.96
CA MET A 18 5.22 16.05 0.43
C MET A 18 5.11 14.66 1.05
N PRO A 19 4.41 13.72 0.38
CA PRO A 19 4.43 12.33 0.80
C PRO A 19 5.88 11.90 1.04
N LEU A 20 6.12 11.10 2.08
CA LEU A 20 7.41 10.50 2.42
C LEU A 20 8.43 11.45 3.06
N MET A 21 8.29 12.76 2.88
CA MET A 21 9.25 13.72 3.43
C MET A 21 9.24 13.71 4.96
N GLY A 22 8.07 13.47 5.56
CA GLY A 22 7.94 13.16 6.97
C GLY A 22 8.94 12.09 7.41
N ASP A 23 8.87 10.88 6.86
CA ASP A 23 9.74 9.76 7.24
C ASP A 23 11.24 10.09 7.15
N TYR A 24 11.69 10.74 6.07
CA TYR A 24 13.10 11.10 5.94
C TYR A 24 13.52 12.19 6.93
N LEU A 25 12.62 13.15 7.20
CA LEU A 25 12.84 14.15 8.25
C LEU A 25 12.92 13.46 9.62
N LEU A 26 12.03 12.51 9.90
CA LEU A 26 11.98 11.73 11.15
C LEU A 26 13.23 10.91 11.40
N ASN A 27 13.84 10.37 10.36
CA ASN A 27 15.06 9.58 10.46
C ASN A 27 16.34 10.45 10.40
N ASN A 28 16.25 11.78 10.43
CA ASN A 28 17.38 12.71 10.31
C ASN A 28 18.25 12.49 9.05
N ILE A 29 17.66 11.98 7.96
CA ILE A 29 18.37 11.68 6.70
C ILE A 29 18.40 12.93 5.78
N VAL A 30 17.51 13.90 6.03
CA VAL A 30 17.35 15.08 5.16
C VAL A 30 18.30 16.20 5.56
N ASN A 31 19.01 16.75 4.56
CA ASN A 31 19.68 18.03 4.71
C ASN A 31 18.66 19.18 4.78
N TYR A 32 18.38 19.68 5.98
CA TYR A 32 17.40 20.77 6.19
C TYR A 32 17.70 22.02 5.37
N LYS A 33 18.97 22.41 5.20
CA LYS A 33 19.33 23.55 4.33
C LYS A 33 19.05 23.27 2.86
N GLY A 34 19.27 22.02 2.43
CA GLY A 34 18.94 21.56 1.08
C GLY A 34 17.44 21.64 0.81
N LEU A 35 16.62 21.09 1.73
CA LEU A 35 15.16 21.14 1.64
C LEU A 35 14.65 22.59 1.72
N ALA A 36 15.22 23.42 2.59
CA ALA A 36 14.86 24.82 2.72
C ALA A 36 15.07 25.59 1.41
N ARG A 37 16.18 25.38 0.71
CA ARG A 37 16.42 25.97 -0.62
C ARG A 37 15.38 25.52 -1.63
N TYR A 38 15.03 24.24 -1.60
CA TYR A 38 14.03 23.67 -2.50
C TYR A 38 12.63 24.27 -2.30
N ILE A 39 12.17 24.42 -1.05
CA ILE A 39 10.81 24.90 -0.75
C ILE A 39 10.68 26.42 -0.67
N ARG A 40 11.79 27.16 -0.56
CA ARG A 40 11.81 28.62 -0.39
C ARG A 40 10.92 29.38 -1.39
N PRO A 41 10.96 29.12 -2.71
CA PRO A 41 10.11 29.85 -3.66
C PRO A 41 8.61 29.69 -3.38
N LEU A 42 8.20 28.52 -2.88
CA LEU A 42 6.81 28.25 -2.52
C LEU A 42 6.44 28.91 -1.18
N VAL A 43 7.37 28.91 -0.22
CA VAL A 43 7.20 29.60 1.07
C VAL A 43 7.04 31.10 0.85
N GLU A 44 7.93 31.73 0.09
CA GLU A 44 7.90 33.18 -0.17
C GLU A 44 6.63 33.59 -0.91
N ARG A 45 6.17 32.78 -1.88
CA ARG A 45 4.90 33.01 -2.58
C ARG A 45 3.70 32.98 -1.63
N ARG A 46 3.66 32.05 -0.68
CA ARG A 46 2.55 31.94 0.30
C ARG A 46 2.65 32.97 1.43
N ALA A 47 3.86 33.33 1.82
CA ALA A 47 4.13 34.32 2.87
C ALA A 47 4.05 35.77 2.36
N ASN A 48 4.01 35.95 1.03
CA ASN A 48 4.05 37.23 0.33
C ASN A 48 5.23 38.12 0.77
N LYS A 49 6.38 37.50 1.06
CA LYS A 49 7.62 38.17 1.47
C LYS A 49 8.81 37.25 1.28
N GLU A 50 10.00 37.84 1.21
CA GLU A 50 11.25 37.06 1.26
C GLU A 50 11.43 36.40 2.63
N VAL A 51 11.94 35.17 2.61
CA VAL A 51 12.15 34.37 3.83
C VAL A 51 13.54 33.74 3.76
N SER A 52 14.31 33.90 4.83
CA SER A 52 15.67 33.34 4.90
C SER A 52 15.66 31.81 4.96
N ILE A 53 16.73 31.21 4.40
CA ILE A 53 16.95 29.75 4.44
C ILE A 53 17.04 29.26 5.88
N GLU A 54 17.61 30.06 6.78
CA GLU A 54 17.74 29.77 8.21
C GLU A 54 16.36 29.68 8.87
N SER A 55 15.47 30.63 8.57
CA SER A 55 14.10 30.64 9.12
C SER A 55 13.31 29.42 8.67
N ILE A 56 13.44 29.03 7.40
CA ILE A 56 12.80 27.84 6.86
C ILE A 56 13.41 26.57 7.47
N SER A 57 14.74 26.51 7.63
CA SER A 57 15.43 25.36 8.23
C SER A 57 14.98 25.12 9.68
N VAL A 58 14.84 26.19 10.47
CA VAL A 58 14.31 26.12 11.85
C VAL A 58 12.85 25.65 11.86
N ALA A 59 12.03 26.11 10.89
CA ALA A 59 10.66 25.65 10.76
C ALA A 59 10.57 24.15 10.41
N ILE A 60 11.40 23.66 9.49
CA ILE A 60 11.52 22.23 9.15
C ILE A 60 11.90 21.42 10.41
N GLN A 61 12.90 21.89 11.17
CA GLN A 61 13.34 21.20 12.38
C GLN A 61 12.22 21.14 13.44
N ARG A 62 11.43 22.21 13.60
CA ARG A 62 10.27 22.24 14.51
C ARG A 62 9.11 21.35 14.05
N TYR A 63 8.97 21.13 12.74
CA TYR A 63 8.00 20.20 12.20
C TYR A 63 8.32 18.77 12.64
N HIS A 64 9.57 18.36 12.48
CA HIS A 64 10.10 17.06 12.92
C HIS A 64 9.71 16.77 14.38
N PHE A 65 10.05 17.66 15.31
CA PHE A 65 9.78 17.43 16.74
C PHE A 65 8.29 17.33 17.12
N ARG A 66 7.38 17.92 16.33
CA ARG A 66 5.94 17.96 16.67
C ARG A 66 5.12 16.79 16.13
N HIS A 67 5.49 16.22 14.99
CA HIS A 67 4.69 15.20 14.31
C HIS A 67 5.34 13.80 14.33
N ALA A 68 6.63 13.72 14.69
CA ALA A 68 7.36 12.44 14.82
C ALA A 68 6.72 11.38 15.72
N PRO A 69 6.31 11.67 16.96
CA PRO A 69 6.24 10.60 17.95
C PRO A 69 4.93 9.80 17.86
N GLU A 70 3.79 10.45 17.67
CA GLU A 70 2.49 9.78 17.79
C GLU A 70 2.07 9.03 16.53
N GLU A 71 2.23 9.62 15.34
CA GLU A 71 1.85 8.98 14.08
C GLU A 71 2.76 7.81 13.76
N SER A 72 4.08 7.98 13.97
CA SER A 72 5.06 6.90 13.85
C SER A 72 4.75 5.74 14.79
N ALA A 73 4.41 6.00 16.06
CA ALA A 73 4.08 4.95 17.02
C ALA A 73 2.80 4.17 16.63
N ARG A 74 1.76 4.86 16.12
CA ARG A 74 0.53 4.20 15.65
C ARG A 74 0.79 3.32 14.43
N LEU A 75 1.59 3.81 13.47
CA LEU A 75 1.98 3.05 12.29
C LEU A 75 2.84 1.83 12.66
N GLU A 76 3.82 1.99 13.55
CA GLU A 76 4.64 0.89 14.05
C GLU A 76 3.79 -0.17 14.76
N LYS A 77 2.85 0.25 15.61
CA LYS A 77 1.89 -0.66 16.24
C LYS A 77 1.03 -1.39 15.22
N ALA A 78 0.60 -0.71 14.16
CA ALA A 78 -0.19 -1.33 13.11
C ALA A 78 0.61 -2.41 12.35
N LEU A 79 1.85 -2.08 11.98
CA LEU A 79 2.77 -3.00 11.32
C LEU A 79 3.07 -4.20 12.21
N SER A 80 3.34 -4.00 13.51
CA SER A 80 3.68 -5.09 14.43
C SER A 80 2.54 -6.09 14.66
N GLN A 81 1.29 -5.63 14.54
CA GLN A 81 0.08 -6.45 14.62
C GLN A 81 -0.27 -7.17 13.31
N THR A 82 0.46 -6.94 12.23
CA THR A 82 0.22 -7.57 10.94
C THR A 82 0.65 -9.04 10.97
N LYS A 83 -0.15 -9.91 10.34
CA LYS A 83 0.16 -11.32 10.13
C LYS A 83 0.20 -11.61 8.65
N LEU A 84 1.26 -12.29 8.20
CA LEU A 84 1.40 -12.72 6.83
C LEU A 84 0.88 -14.14 6.64
N MET A 85 0.20 -14.38 5.53
CA MET A 85 -0.09 -15.72 5.04
C MET A 85 0.28 -15.78 3.57
N LEU A 86 0.78 -16.94 3.13
CA LEU A 86 1.19 -17.16 1.75
C LEU A 86 0.37 -18.31 1.17
N LYS A 87 -0.13 -18.14 -0.06
CA LYS A 87 -0.86 -19.19 -0.79
C LYS A 87 -0.33 -19.29 -2.22
N ASN A 88 0.15 -20.48 -2.57
CA ASN A 88 0.73 -20.77 -3.88
C ASN A 88 -0.30 -21.32 -4.85
N ASP A 89 0.17 -21.56 -6.08
CA ASP A 89 -0.56 -22.24 -7.14
C ASP A 89 -1.89 -21.53 -7.44
N ILE A 90 -1.79 -20.20 -7.54
CA ILE A 90 -2.87 -19.31 -7.90
C ILE A 90 -2.74 -18.96 -9.39
N THR A 91 -3.89 -18.71 -10.01
CA THR A 91 -3.97 -18.16 -11.36
C THR A 91 -4.96 -17.02 -11.39
N THR A 92 -4.62 -16.00 -12.17
CA THR A 92 -5.48 -14.85 -12.43
C THR A 92 -5.93 -14.89 -13.87
N VAL A 93 -7.22 -14.71 -14.11
CA VAL A 93 -7.81 -14.63 -15.45
C VAL A 93 -8.58 -13.33 -15.56
N ALA A 94 -8.27 -12.52 -16.58
CA ALA A 94 -8.99 -11.29 -16.86
C ALA A 94 -9.87 -11.42 -18.11
N PHE A 95 -11.00 -10.72 -18.12
CA PHE A 95 -11.96 -10.68 -19.23
C PHE A 95 -12.46 -9.25 -19.44
N LEU A 96 -12.99 -8.98 -20.63
CA LEU A 96 -13.86 -7.83 -20.83
C LEU A 96 -15.15 -8.02 -20.01
N LYS A 97 -15.54 -6.97 -19.30
CA LYS A 97 -16.73 -6.97 -18.46
C LYS A 97 -17.97 -7.08 -19.33
N ASN A 98 -18.73 -8.13 -19.10
CA ASN A 98 -19.98 -8.43 -19.79
C ASN A 98 -21.02 -8.93 -18.77
N TYR A 99 -22.28 -8.53 -18.93
CA TYR A 99 -23.35 -8.89 -17.99
C TYR A 99 -23.59 -10.40 -17.91
N ASP A 100 -23.55 -11.12 -19.03
CA ASP A 100 -23.71 -12.57 -19.06
C ASP A 100 -22.50 -13.29 -18.46
N LEU A 101 -21.30 -12.74 -18.61
CA LEU A 101 -20.10 -13.25 -17.94
C LEU A 101 -20.23 -13.11 -16.41
N ILE A 102 -20.67 -11.95 -15.92
CA ILE A 102 -20.87 -11.72 -14.48
C ILE A 102 -21.86 -12.75 -13.93
N LYS A 103 -22.99 -12.96 -14.60
CA LYS A 103 -23.97 -14.00 -14.21
C LYS A 103 -23.35 -15.39 -14.15
N LYS A 104 -22.55 -15.77 -15.15
CA LYS A 104 -21.86 -17.06 -15.14
C LYS A 104 -20.90 -17.17 -13.96
N ILE A 105 -20.13 -16.13 -13.67
CA ILE A 105 -19.20 -16.12 -12.54
C ILE A 105 -19.95 -16.24 -11.21
N ASP A 106 -21.08 -15.55 -11.06
CA ASP A 106 -21.95 -15.67 -9.89
C ASP A 106 -22.46 -17.10 -9.72
N THR A 107 -22.96 -17.74 -10.78
CA THR A 107 -23.37 -19.15 -10.73
C THR A 107 -22.20 -20.09 -10.47
N PHE A 108 -21.02 -19.83 -11.03
CA PHE A 108 -19.83 -20.63 -10.78
C PHE A 108 -19.39 -20.56 -9.31
N SER A 109 -19.64 -19.42 -8.63
CA SER A 109 -19.31 -19.23 -7.21
C SER A 109 -20.00 -20.24 -6.27
N GLU A 110 -21.12 -20.84 -6.71
CA GLU A 110 -21.81 -21.94 -6.00
C GLU A 110 -20.98 -23.23 -5.95
N ARG A 111 -19.97 -23.38 -6.83
CA ARG A 111 -19.04 -24.51 -6.86
C ARG A 111 -17.82 -24.30 -5.96
N ILE A 112 -17.68 -23.12 -5.36
CA ILE A 112 -16.55 -22.79 -4.49
C ILE A 112 -16.86 -23.32 -3.10
N ARG A 113 -15.91 -24.06 -2.53
CA ARG A 113 -16.02 -24.68 -1.21
C ARG A 113 -15.49 -23.73 -0.15
N TRP A 114 -16.29 -22.71 0.13
CA TRP A 114 -15.97 -21.61 1.05
C TRP A 114 -15.56 -22.07 2.44
N GLU A 115 -16.14 -23.17 2.93
CA GLU A 115 -15.87 -23.77 4.23
C GLU A 115 -14.44 -24.35 4.35
N TYR A 116 -13.77 -24.62 3.22
CA TYR A 116 -12.37 -25.05 3.18
C TYR A 116 -11.40 -23.90 2.88
N GLY A 117 -11.90 -22.66 2.76
CA GLY A 117 -11.07 -21.49 2.48
C GLY A 117 -10.49 -21.48 1.06
N GLU A 118 -11.24 -22.01 0.09
CA GLU A 118 -10.91 -21.88 -1.32
C GLU A 118 -10.78 -20.41 -1.72
N THR A 119 -9.82 -20.13 -2.60
CA THR A 119 -9.58 -18.78 -3.10
C THR A 119 -10.48 -18.50 -4.28
N PHE A 120 -11.31 -17.48 -4.13
CA PHE A 120 -12.11 -16.97 -5.23
C PHE A 120 -12.29 -15.46 -5.05
N PHE A 121 -11.45 -14.69 -5.73
CA PHE A 121 -11.61 -13.24 -5.80
C PHE A 121 -12.18 -12.86 -7.15
N THR A 122 -13.17 -11.97 -7.15
CA THR A 122 -13.65 -11.29 -8.34
C THR A 122 -13.37 -9.81 -8.18
N VAL A 123 -12.50 -9.27 -9.04
CA VAL A 123 -12.10 -7.87 -9.01
C VAL A 123 -12.61 -7.22 -10.29
N GLN A 124 -13.39 -6.15 -10.15
CA GLN A 124 -14.07 -5.55 -11.30
C GLN A 124 -13.75 -4.06 -11.40
N SER A 125 -13.41 -3.62 -12.60
CA SER A 125 -13.33 -2.21 -12.97
C SER A 125 -14.57 -1.80 -13.78
N SER A 126 -14.48 -0.65 -14.45
CA SER A 126 -15.51 -0.20 -15.40
C SER A 126 -15.56 -1.05 -16.67
N GLN A 127 -14.43 -1.62 -17.10
CA GLN A 127 -14.31 -2.31 -18.40
C GLN A 127 -13.89 -3.76 -18.29
N GLU A 128 -13.24 -4.15 -17.20
CA GLU A 128 -12.62 -5.46 -17.05
C GLU A 128 -13.08 -6.13 -15.77
N LEU A 129 -12.99 -7.44 -15.77
CA LEU A 129 -13.20 -8.30 -14.62
C LEU A 129 -12.08 -9.30 -14.55
N SER A 130 -11.46 -9.43 -13.39
CA SER A 130 -10.47 -10.46 -13.08
C SER A 130 -11.03 -11.46 -12.07
N VAL A 131 -10.76 -12.73 -12.31
CA VAL A 131 -11.00 -13.83 -11.37
C VAL A 131 -9.66 -14.38 -10.91
N VAL A 132 -9.50 -14.54 -9.60
CA VAL A 132 -8.31 -15.13 -8.98
C VAL A 132 -8.74 -16.37 -8.22
N MET A 133 -8.16 -17.52 -8.55
CA MET A 133 -8.48 -18.82 -7.93
C MET A 133 -7.28 -19.76 -7.95
N GLU A 134 -7.38 -20.88 -7.24
CA GLU A 134 -6.40 -21.96 -7.32
C GLU A 134 -6.30 -22.51 -8.75
N ARG A 135 -5.07 -22.89 -9.14
CA ARG A 135 -4.75 -23.39 -10.49
C ARG A 135 -5.56 -24.62 -10.86
N ASP A 136 -5.86 -25.49 -9.91
CA ASP A 136 -6.65 -26.72 -10.12
C ASP A 136 -8.13 -26.45 -10.44
N ARG A 137 -8.63 -25.23 -10.18
CA ARG A 137 -10.00 -24.80 -10.51
C ARG A 137 -10.11 -24.12 -11.87
N ILE A 138 -8.99 -23.70 -12.45
CA ILE A 138 -8.96 -22.88 -13.68
C ILE A 138 -9.52 -23.60 -14.89
N ASP A 139 -9.21 -24.88 -15.07
CA ASP A 139 -9.65 -25.61 -16.27
C ASP A 139 -11.18 -25.78 -16.29
N ASP A 140 -11.80 -26.09 -15.13
CA ASP A 140 -13.27 -26.12 -14.99
C ASP A 140 -13.87 -24.72 -15.23
N PHE A 141 -13.25 -23.69 -14.64
CA PHE A 141 -13.71 -22.31 -14.79
C PHE A 141 -13.67 -21.82 -16.25
N LEU A 142 -12.56 -22.04 -16.96
CA LEU A 142 -12.41 -21.70 -18.37
C LEU A 142 -13.35 -22.51 -19.26
N SER A 143 -13.55 -23.80 -18.97
CA SER A 143 -14.54 -24.62 -19.68
C SER A 143 -15.96 -24.06 -19.50
N TYR A 144 -16.33 -23.67 -18.28
CA TYR A 144 -17.65 -23.11 -17.95
C TYR A 144 -17.88 -21.73 -18.59
N THR A 145 -16.82 -20.92 -18.67
CA THR A 145 -16.82 -19.57 -19.26
C THR A 145 -16.40 -19.54 -20.73
N SER A 146 -16.28 -20.69 -21.40
CA SER A 146 -15.75 -20.84 -22.77
C SER A 146 -16.41 -20.01 -23.88
N ALA A 147 -17.58 -19.43 -23.62
CA ALA A 147 -18.22 -18.46 -24.52
C ALA A 147 -17.57 -17.06 -24.50
N PHE A 148 -16.64 -16.82 -23.57
CA PHE A 148 -15.95 -15.55 -23.36
C PHE A 148 -14.44 -15.76 -23.51
N GLU A 149 -13.80 -14.94 -24.35
CA GLU A 149 -12.36 -15.00 -24.55
C GLU A 149 -11.62 -14.28 -23.40
N PRO A 150 -10.68 -14.95 -22.72
CA PRO A 150 -9.83 -14.30 -21.72
C PRO A 150 -8.94 -13.23 -22.36
N LEU A 151 -8.87 -12.05 -21.74
CA LEU A 151 -7.89 -11.01 -22.07
C LEU A 151 -6.49 -11.40 -21.63
N SER A 152 -6.38 -12.07 -20.48
CA SER A 152 -5.12 -12.57 -19.96
C SER A 152 -5.33 -13.76 -19.04
N VAL A 153 -4.35 -14.65 -19.02
CA VAL A 153 -4.22 -15.73 -18.05
C VAL A 153 -2.81 -15.65 -17.48
N ILE A 154 -2.71 -15.43 -16.17
CA ILE A 154 -1.44 -15.33 -15.46
C ILE A 154 -1.34 -16.51 -14.51
N GLU A 155 -0.60 -17.52 -14.93
CA GLU A 155 -0.25 -18.69 -14.12
C GLU A 155 0.98 -18.40 -13.23
N ASP A 156 1.29 -19.35 -12.35
CA ASP A 156 2.39 -19.29 -11.38
C ASP A 156 2.34 -18.02 -10.53
N VAL A 157 1.16 -17.74 -9.99
CA VAL A 157 0.94 -16.63 -9.05
C VAL A 157 0.97 -17.16 -7.62
N THR A 158 1.53 -16.36 -6.73
CA THR A 158 1.45 -16.56 -5.29
C THR A 158 0.78 -15.34 -4.67
N ILE A 159 -0.16 -15.62 -3.77
CA ILE A 159 -0.82 -14.62 -2.94
C ILE A 159 -0.02 -14.46 -1.64
N ILE A 160 0.21 -13.20 -1.24
CA ILE A 160 0.65 -12.83 0.10
C ILE A 160 -0.43 -11.96 0.73
N ASN A 161 -1.05 -12.47 1.79
CA ASN A 161 -2.08 -11.78 2.56
C ASN A 161 -1.45 -11.12 3.78
N CYS A 162 -1.59 -9.80 3.87
CA CYS A 162 -1.29 -9.01 5.05
C CYS A 162 -2.58 -8.81 5.85
N LYS A 163 -2.80 -9.63 6.88
CA LYS A 163 -3.92 -9.52 7.81
C LYS A 163 -3.62 -8.51 8.90
N TYR A 164 -4.55 -7.59 9.14
CA TYR A 164 -4.41 -6.53 10.14
C TYR A 164 -5.72 -6.29 10.90
N PRO A 165 -5.68 -5.88 12.18
CA PRO A 165 -6.90 -5.48 12.89
C PRO A 165 -7.57 -4.28 12.22
N ALA A 166 -8.91 -4.29 12.17
CA ALA A 166 -9.74 -3.32 11.45
C ALA A 166 -9.47 -1.85 11.80
N GLN A 167 -8.99 -1.58 13.02
CA GLN A 167 -8.65 -0.25 13.50
C GLN A 167 -7.51 0.41 12.70
N ILE A 168 -6.81 -0.35 11.85
CA ILE A 168 -5.65 0.11 11.08
C ILE A 168 -6.04 0.81 9.77
N LEU A 169 -7.26 0.62 9.24
CA LEU A 169 -7.70 1.24 7.99
C LEU A 169 -7.55 2.78 7.95
N ASN A 170 -7.63 3.43 9.11
CA ASN A 170 -7.52 4.88 9.23
C ASN A 170 -6.11 5.37 9.60
N ILE A 171 -5.10 4.51 9.56
CA ILE A 171 -3.71 4.87 9.88
C ILE A 171 -3.00 5.26 8.58
N PRO A 172 -2.66 6.55 8.39
CA PRO A 172 -1.92 6.99 7.22
C PRO A 172 -0.59 6.27 7.09
N GLY A 173 -0.18 5.96 5.86
CA GLY A 173 1.13 5.36 5.58
C GLY A 173 1.23 3.85 5.77
N TYR A 174 0.20 3.15 6.29
CA TYR A 174 0.26 1.70 6.49
C TYR A 174 0.43 0.92 5.18
N LEU A 175 -0.50 1.07 4.22
CA LEU A 175 -0.36 0.43 2.90
C LEU A 175 0.91 0.88 2.18
N TYR A 176 1.24 2.17 2.28
CA TYR A 176 2.47 2.71 1.69
C TYR A 176 3.73 2.04 2.26
N SER A 177 3.77 1.74 3.56
CA SER A 177 4.92 1.09 4.19
C SER A 177 5.17 -0.31 3.63
N LEU A 178 4.09 -1.06 3.38
CA LEU A 178 4.16 -2.38 2.73
C LEU A 178 4.68 -2.23 1.29
N LEU A 179 4.07 -1.35 0.50
CA LEU A 179 4.47 -1.07 -0.89
C LEU A 179 5.92 -0.60 -1.01
N ARG A 180 6.35 0.27 -0.09
CA ARG A 180 7.71 0.79 -0.03
C ARG A 180 8.71 -0.33 0.19
N ALA A 181 8.48 -1.22 1.15
CA ALA A 181 9.37 -2.35 1.43
C ALA A 181 9.53 -3.24 0.18
N ILE A 182 8.42 -3.59 -0.46
CA ILE A 182 8.40 -4.39 -1.71
C ILE A 182 9.19 -3.66 -2.83
N THR A 183 8.93 -2.37 -3.01
CA THR A 183 9.53 -1.56 -4.08
C THR A 183 11.05 -1.39 -3.90
N MET A 184 11.53 -1.26 -2.66
CA MET A 184 12.96 -1.15 -2.37
C MET A 184 13.75 -2.37 -2.86
N GLU A 185 13.13 -3.55 -2.85
CA GLU A 185 13.70 -4.78 -3.38
C GLU A 185 13.44 -5.01 -4.87
N LYS A 186 12.83 -4.03 -5.56
CA LYS A 186 12.51 -4.04 -7.00
C LYS A 186 11.62 -5.20 -7.42
N LEU A 187 10.72 -5.61 -6.52
CA LEU A 187 9.77 -6.69 -6.76
C LEU A 187 8.53 -6.16 -7.47
N ASN A 188 8.09 -6.87 -8.52
CA ASN A 188 6.90 -6.49 -9.27
C ASN A 188 5.64 -7.08 -8.62
N ILE A 189 4.65 -6.23 -8.35
CA ILE A 189 3.32 -6.66 -7.90
C ILE A 189 2.46 -6.87 -9.15
N ILE A 190 1.88 -8.06 -9.31
CA ILE A 190 0.94 -8.37 -10.39
C ILE A 190 -0.38 -7.64 -10.15
N ASP A 191 -0.91 -7.77 -8.93
CA ASP A 191 -2.16 -7.15 -8.53
C ASP A 191 -2.18 -6.90 -7.02
N ILE A 192 -3.01 -5.96 -6.59
CA ILE A 192 -3.27 -5.66 -5.19
C ILE A 192 -4.75 -5.34 -5.00
N PHE A 193 -5.35 -5.99 -4.01
CA PHE A 193 -6.69 -5.65 -3.57
C PHE A 193 -6.80 -5.69 -2.05
N SER A 194 -7.83 -5.05 -1.52
CA SER A 194 -8.02 -4.86 -0.09
C SER A 194 -9.43 -5.21 0.34
N THR A 195 -9.53 -5.82 1.51
CA THR A 195 -10.79 -5.96 2.26
C THR A 195 -10.70 -5.16 3.55
N TYR A 196 -11.72 -5.28 4.41
CA TYR A 196 -11.77 -4.54 5.67
C TYR A 196 -10.58 -4.82 6.60
N THR A 197 -9.97 -6.01 6.52
CA THR A 197 -8.91 -6.45 7.44
C THR A 197 -7.70 -7.05 6.74
N GLU A 198 -7.64 -6.98 5.41
CA GLU A 198 -6.60 -7.65 4.64
C GLU A 198 -6.18 -6.84 3.42
N PHE A 199 -4.87 -6.77 3.19
CA PHE A 199 -4.30 -6.46 1.89
C PHE A 199 -3.82 -7.76 1.27
N VAL A 200 -4.17 -7.97 0.02
CA VAL A 200 -3.83 -9.15 -0.76
C VAL A 200 -2.92 -8.70 -1.88
N PHE A 201 -1.70 -9.21 -1.91
CA PHE A 201 -0.72 -8.94 -2.94
C PHE A 201 -0.49 -10.17 -3.79
N LEU A 202 -0.50 -10.02 -5.10
CA LEU A 202 -0.20 -11.09 -6.05
C LEU A 202 1.19 -10.88 -6.64
N PHE A 203 2.02 -11.92 -6.58
CA PHE A 203 3.38 -11.93 -7.12
C PHE A 203 3.56 -13.11 -8.05
N LYS A 204 4.51 -13.01 -8.99
CA LYS A 204 4.99 -14.21 -9.67
C LYS A 204 5.65 -15.12 -8.64
N LYS A 205 5.46 -16.44 -8.79
CA LYS A 205 6.00 -17.46 -7.88
C LYS A 205 7.50 -17.30 -7.63
N VAL A 206 8.25 -16.85 -8.64
CA VAL A 206 9.70 -16.60 -8.57
C VAL A 206 10.08 -15.45 -7.62
N ASP A 207 9.21 -14.46 -7.46
CA ASP A 207 9.44 -13.26 -6.63
C ASP A 207 8.80 -13.37 -5.25
N ALA A 208 7.86 -14.30 -5.08
CA ALA A 208 6.97 -14.35 -3.92
C ALA A 208 7.68 -14.64 -2.59
N LEU A 209 8.69 -15.53 -2.59
CA LEU A 209 9.45 -15.82 -1.36
C LEU A 209 10.21 -14.58 -0.89
N LYS A 210 10.88 -13.89 -1.82
CA LYS A 210 11.59 -12.65 -1.50
C LYS A 210 10.62 -11.56 -1.03
N ALA A 211 9.44 -11.45 -1.64
CA ALA A 211 8.40 -10.52 -1.20
C ALA A 211 7.90 -10.83 0.22
N TYR A 212 7.73 -12.12 0.55
CA TYR A 212 7.33 -12.56 1.88
C TYR A 212 8.38 -12.17 2.93
N ASP A 213 9.66 -12.49 2.68
CA ASP A 213 10.76 -12.21 3.61
C ASP A 213 10.88 -10.70 3.89
N VAL A 214 10.72 -9.87 2.86
CA VAL A 214 10.77 -8.40 2.98
C VAL A 214 9.64 -7.86 3.87
N LEU A 215 8.43 -8.36 3.66
CA LEU A 215 7.27 -7.97 4.46
C LEU A 215 7.40 -8.50 5.89
N GLU A 216 7.93 -9.72 6.06
CA GLU A 216 8.17 -10.32 7.37
C GLU A 216 9.20 -9.50 8.15
N GLN A 217 10.31 -9.10 7.51
CA GLN A 217 11.33 -8.27 8.12
C GLN A 217 10.76 -6.91 8.55
N LEU A 218 9.97 -6.24 7.69
CA LEU A 218 9.32 -4.98 8.05
C LEU A 218 8.45 -5.11 9.31
N ILE A 219 7.69 -6.20 9.40
CA ILE A 219 6.82 -6.49 10.54
C ILE A 219 7.63 -6.83 11.79
N HIS A 220 8.71 -7.60 11.64
CA HIS A 220 9.63 -7.96 12.70
C HIS A 220 10.29 -6.70 13.30
N ASP A 221 10.85 -5.85 12.46
CA ASP A 221 11.46 -4.59 12.86
C ASP A 221 10.48 -3.69 13.63
N ALA A 222 9.22 -3.65 13.21
CA ALA A 222 8.16 -2.90 13.90
C ALA A 222 7.85 -3.49 15.29
N ARG A 223 7.93 -4.81 15.46
CA ARG A 223 7.77 -5.47 16.78
C ARG A 223 8.94 -5.14 17.70
N GLU A 224 10.18 -5.15 17.19
CA GLU A 224 11.36 -4.81 17.98
C GLU A 224 11.33 -3.35 18.44
N ARG A 225 11.04 -2.40 17.54
CA ARG A 225 10.91 -0.97 17.89
C ARG A 225 9.80 -0.70 18.91
N GLY A 226 8.69 -1.44 18.83
CA GLY A 226 7.60 -1.36 19.80
C GLY A 226 7.94 -1.92 21.19
N ALA A 227 8.90 -2.85 21.30
CA ALA A 227 9.35 -3.41 22.58
C ALA A 227 10.39 -2.54 23.30
N LEU A 228 11.04 -1.62 22.58
CA LEU A 228 12.06 -0.70 23.10
C LEU A 228 11.50 0.64 23.63
N ARG A 229 10.18 0.85 23.56
CA ARG A 229 9.47 2.04 24.04
C ARG A 229 8.56 1.70 25.21
#